data_AF-A0A8H6JW82-F1
#
_entry.id   AF-A0A8H6JW82-F1
#
_cell.length_a   1.000
_cell.length_b   1.000
_cell.length_c   1.000
_cell.angle_alpha   90.00
_cell.angle_beta   90.00
_cell.angle_gamma   90.00
#
_symmetry.space_group_name_H-M   'P 1'
#
loop_
_entity.id
_entity.type
_entity.pdbx_description
1 polymer ?
#
loop_
_entity_poly.entity_id
_entity_poly.type
_entity_poly.pdbx_seq_one_letter_code
_entity_poly.pdbx_strand_id
1 'polypeptide(L)'
;MLTTSPRLHVRRPSPTTVEFTLSTRPPSTLAVRVLSTLLLILRVVVFFSSILIVHAAWVQSPYATSFLTTSPASTRTRSSDDAEDSFFPSATLSQATHLIDDSIPGRLARRLVSSNLVPLPVLVAGCLAAAYATLLRTHTTESLLVLRGLGIQTSSTSGSYLSAAATRFIPTEKIQDVLVNEAFKGFEVRYYLVVIVEGEEDLVVVFPNLLPRKKIVETVWRGVRGCLWEAEGSWGYNGNQRTNDKWQGGGA
;
A
#
# COMPACT_ATOMS: atom_id res chain seq x y z
N MET A 1 -5.42 -13.69 -7.97
CA MET A 1 -5.88 -12.56 -7.14
C MET A 1 -6.99 -13.06 -6.24
N LEU A 2 -6.75 -13.17 -4.93
CA LEU A 2 -7.76 -13.60 -3.96
C LEU A 2 -8.60 -12.38 -3.55
N THR A 3 -9.52 -11.94 -4.41
CA THR A 3 -10.42 -10.83 -4.07
C THR A 3 -11.51 -11.37 -3.15
N THR A 4 -11.32 -11.21 -1.84
CA THR A 4 -12.36 -11.57 -0.86
C THR A 4 -13.40 -10.45 -0.81
N SER A 5 -14.66 -10.80 -0.58
CA SER A 5 -15.71 -9.80 -0.37
C SER A 5 -15.29 -8.77 0.70
N PRO A 6 -15.47 -7.46 0.47
CA PRO A 6 -15.03 -6.43 1.38
C PRO A 6 -15.70 -6.61 2.74
N ARG A 7 -14.90 -6.59 3.81
CA ARG A 7 -15.38 -6.74 5.19
C ARG A 7 -15.34 -5.40 5.89
N LEU A 8 -16.43 -5.08 6.58
CA LEU A 8 -16.55 -3.92 7.45
C LEU A 8 -16.06 -4.28 8.86
N HIS A 9 -15.09 -3.51 9.34
CA HIS A 9 -14.67 -3.49 10.73
C HIS A 9 -15.13 -2.18 11.35
N VAL A 10 -15.81 -2.25 12.49
CA VAL A 10 -16.31 -1.08 13.21
C VAL A 10 -15.60 -1.02 14.56
N ARG A 11 -14.91 0.08 14.83
CA ARG A 11 -14.20 0.32 16.08
C ARG A 11 -14.73 1.60 16.73
N ARG A 12 -14.93 1.57 18.05
CA ARG A 12 -15.40 2.72 18.83
C ARG A 12 -14.42 2.99 19.97
N PRO A 13 -13.30 3.71 19.73
CA PRO A 13 -12.30 3.95 20.76
C PRO A 13 -12.77 4.93 21.84
N SER A 14 -13.73 5.81 21.52
CA SER A 14 -14.33 6.78 22.43
C SER A 14 -15.84 6.83 22.20
N PRO A 15 -16.67 7.21 23.17
CA PRO A 15 -18.11 7.46 22.96
C PRO A 15 -18.40 8.46 21.83
N THR A 16 -17.46 9.38 21.59
CA THR A 16 -17.55 10.44 20.56
C THR A 16 -16.87 10.09 19.25
N THR A 17 -16.31 8.89 19.10
CA THR A 17 -15.50 8.50 17.94
C THR A 17 -15.88 7.12 17.42
N VAL A 18 -16.17 7.04 16.13
CA VAL A 18 -16.41 5.77 15.45
C VAL A 18 -15.56 5.68 14.18
N GLU A 19 -14.86 4.57 14.04
CA GLU A 19 -14.04 4.25 12.88
C GLU A 19 -14.66 3.08 12.12
N PHE A 20 -14.93 3.28 10.84
CA PHE A 20 -15.38 2.26 9.90
C PHE A 20 -14.24 1.93 8.95
N THR A 21 -13.65 0.75 9.07
CA THR A 21 -12.57 0.28 8.19
C THR A 21 -13.11 -0.79 7.26
N LEU A 22 -13.04 -0.57 5.96
CA LEU A 22 -13.29 -1.56 4.93
C LEU A 22 -11.98 -2.13 4.41
N SER A 23 -11.89 -3.45 4.40
CA SER A 23 -10.71 -4.16 3.92
C SER A 23 -11.09 -5.36 3.06
N THR A 24 -10.31 -5.55 1.99
CA THR A 24 -10.30 -6.78 1.19
C THR A 24 -9.32 -7.82 1.72
N ARG A 25 -8.65 -7.55 2.86
CA ARG A 25 -7.71 -8.50 3.45
C ARG A 25 -8.46 -9.72 3.99
N PRO A 26 -8.01 -10.95 3.67
CA PRO A 26 -8.55 -12.16 4.28
C PRO A 26 -8.33 -12.15 5.79
N PRO A 27 -9.15 -12.88 6.57
CA PRO A 27 -8.96 -12.99 8.01
C PRO A 27 -7.57 -13.55 8.31
N SER A 28 -6.92 -13.00 9.34
CA SER A 28 -5.54 -13.35 9.68
C SER A 28 -5.41 -14.72 10.36
N THR A 29 -5.71 -15.80 9.64
CA THR A 29 -5.40 -17.17 10.09
C THR A 29 -3.90 -17.43 9.98
N LEU A 30 -3.37 -18.39 10.76
CA LEU A 30 -1.94 -18.74 10.69
C LEU A 30 -1.50 -19.10 9.27
N ALA A 31 -2.31 -19.88 8.56
CA ALA A 31 -2.04 -20.24 7.17
C ALA A 31 -1.98 -19.02 6.23
N VAL A 32 -2.92 -18.08 6.36
CA VAL A 32 -2.93 -16.85 5.55
C VAL A 32 -1.75 -15.94 5.91
N ARG A 33 -1.35 -15.89 7.18
CA ARG A 33 -0.15 -15.15 7.61
C ARG A 33 1.10 -15.75 6.98
N VAL A 34 1.29 -17.06 7.11
CA VAL A 34 2.45 -17.79 6.52
C VAL A 34 2.46 -17.63 5.00
N LEU A 35 1.32 -17.76 4.33
CA LEU A 35 1.22 -17.54 2.89
C LEU A 35 1.54 -16.10 2.51
N SER A 36 1.01 -15.12 3.24
CA SER A 36 1.27 -13.70 2.98
C SER A 36 2.73 -13.33 3.24
N THR A 37 3.36 -13.88 4.27
CA THR A 37 4.79 -13.66 4.56
C THR A 37 5.65 -14.35 3.50
N LEU A 38 5.30 -15.57 3.08
CA LEU A 38 5.98 -16.26 2.00
C LEU A 38 5.89 -15.47 0.68
N LEU A 39 4.71 -14.94 0.35
CA LEU A 39 4.52 -14.09 -0.84
C LEU A 39 5.29 -12.77 -0.74
N LEU A 40 5.39 -12.18 0.46
CA LEU A 40 6.21 -10.99 0.69
C LEU A 40 7.70 -11.30 0.50
N ILE A 41 8.21 -12.39 1.09
CA ILE A 41 9.59 -12.86 0.91
C ILE A 41 9.86 -13.11 -0.57
N LEU A 42 8.97 -13.80 -1.27
CA LEU A 42 9.08 -14.04 -2.70
C LEU A 42 9.15 -12.74 -3.49
N ARG A 43 8.31 -11.74 -3.18
CA ARG A 43 8.36 -10.42 -3.82
C ARG A 43 9.69 -9.72 -3.59
N VAL A 44 10.19 -9.76 -2.36
CA VAL A 44 11.49 -9.17 -1.99
C VAL A 44 12.62 -9.84 -2.76
N VAL A 45 12.63 -11.17 -2.83
CA VAL A 45 13.62 -11.95 -3.60
C VAL A 45 13.56 -11.62 -5.10
N VAL A 46 12.36 -11.56 -5.69
CA VAL A 46 12.18 -11.21 -7.11
C VAL A 46 12.65 -9.78 -7.38
N PHE A 47 12.36 -8.83 -6.48
CA PHE A 47 12.79 -7.44 -6.61
C PHE A 47 14.32 -7.32 -6.57
N PHE A 48 14.97 -7.91 -5.57
CA PHE A 48 16.44 -7.89 -5.47
C PHE A 48 17.11 -8.65 -6.61
N SER A 49 16.56 -9.79 -7.02
CA SER A 49 17.09 -10.52 -8.18
C SER A 49 16.96 -9.71 -9.47
N SER A 50 15.87 -8.98 -9.66
CA SER A 50 15.67 -8.11 -10.84
C SER A 50 16.70 -6.98 -10.85
N ILE A 51 16.99 -6.36 -9.70
CA ILE A 51 18.03 -5.33 -9.55
C ILE A 51 19.42 -5.89 -9.87
N LEU A 52 19.76 -7.08 -9.36
CA LEU A 52 21.04 -7.71 -9.63
C LEU A 52 21.25 -8.03 -11.13
N ILE A 53 20.20 -8.47 -11.82
CA ILE A 53 20.26 -8.74 -13.27
C ILE A 53 20.46 -7.44 -14.05
N VAL A 54 19.74 -6.37 -13.70
CA VAL A 54 19.91 -5.05 -14.35
C VAL A 54 21.31 -4.49 -14.08
N HIS A 55 21.84 -4.63 -12.86
CA HIS A 55 23.22 -4.23 -12.53
C HIS A 55 24.25 -5.03 -13.34
N ALA A 56 24.10 -6.36 -13.42
CA ALA A 56 24.98 -7.20 -14.22
C ALA A 56 24.93 -6.87 -15.72
N ALA A 57 23.74 -6.53 -16.24
CA ALA A 57 23.58 -6.06 -17.62
C ALA A 57 24.25 -4.69 -17.85
N TRP A 58 24.18 -3.78 -16.87
CA TRP A 58 24.87 -2.49 -16.93
C TRP A 58 26.38 -2.67 -16.95
N VAL A 59 26.97 -3.47 -16.06
CA VAL A 59 28.42 -3.73 -16.00
C VAL A 59 28.97 -4.34 -17.29
N GLN A 60 28.18 -5.18 -17.98
CA GLN A 60 28.56 -5.76 -19.27
C GLN A 60 28.35 -4.82 -20.47
N SER A 61 27.62 -3.70 -20.26
CA SER A 61 27.38 -2.73 -21.31
C SER A 61 28.65 -1.89 -21.59
N PRO A 62 28.89 -1.48 -22.84
CA PRO A 62 30.02 -0.64 -23.20
C PRO A 62 29.96 0.76 -22.56
N TYR A 63 28.85 1.12 -21.91
CA TYR A 63 28.66 2.39 -21.22
C TYR A 63 29.15 2.37 -19.77
N ALA A 64 29.28 1.21 -19.12
CA ALA A 64 29.75 1.14 -17.74
C ALA A 64 31.27 1.38 -17.62
N THR A 65 32.03 1.05 -18.67
CA THR A 65 33.49 1.22 -18.70
C THR A 65 33.91 2.69 -18.52
N SER A 66 33.12 3.65 -19.01
CA SER A 66 33.38 5.08 -18.84
C SER A 66 33.10 5.60 -17.42
N PHE A 67 32.20 4.96 -16.66
CA PHE A 67 31.91 5.34 -15.27
C PHE A 67 32.85 4.66 -14.27
N LEU A 68 33.25 3.41 -14.54
CA LEU A 68 34.21 2.67 -13.71
C LEU A 68 35.66 3.14 -13.94
N THR A 69 35.96 3.75 -15.10
CA THR A 69 37.23 4.44 -15.36
C THR A 69 37.17 5.86 -14.82
N THR A 70 37.06 6.02 -13.50
CA THR A 70 37.52 7.26 -12.88
C THR A 70 39.04 7.25 -12.92
N SER A 71 39.57 8.11 -13.78
CA SER A 71 41.00 8.31 -14.05
C SER A 71 41.86 8.32 -12.77
N PRO A 72 42.97 7.55 -12.70
CA PRO A 72 43.96 7.66 -11.64
C PRO A 72 44.86 8.90 -11.87
N ALA A 73 44.26 10.07 -12.05
CA ALA A 73 44.98 11.33 -12.24
C ALA A 73 44.64 12.31 -11.11
N SER A 74 44.85 11.90 -9.86
CA SER A 74 45.13 12.83 -8.76
C SER A 74 45.96 12.14 -7.69
N THR A 75 47.19 11.75 -8.06
CA THR A 75 48.28 11.82 -7.11
C THR A 75 48.69 13.29 -7.00
N ARG A 76 47.96 14.07 -6.20
CA ARG A 76 48.48 15.34 -5.71
C ARG A 76 48.02 15.57 -4.28
N THR A 77 48.86 15.07 -3.36
CA THR A 77 49.09 15.57 -2.00
C THR A 77 47.96 16.45 -1.45
N ARG A 78 47.00 15.84 -0.76
CA ARG A 78 46.04 16.58 0.07
C ARG A 78 46.17 16.09 1.50
N SER A 79 46.47 17.05 2.35
CA SER A 79 46.74 16.99 3.79
C SER A 79 45.65 16.28 4.58
N SER A 80 46.07 15.71 5.71
CA SER A 80 45.36 14.84 6.65
C SER A 80 44.24 15.48 7.49
N ASP A 81 43.60 16.56 7.04
CA ASP A 81 42.63 17.31 7.87
C ASP A 81 41.17 17.35 7.34
N ASP A 82 40.87 16.83 6.14
CA ASP A 82 39.52 16.92 5.55
C ASP A 82 38.67 15.62 5.70
N ALA A 83 39.03 14.70 6.60
CA ALA A 83 38.55 13.31 6.57
C ALA A 83 37.19 13.02 7.25
N GLU A 84 36.45 14.00 7.79
CA GLU A 84 35.29 13.68 8.64
C GLU A 84 33.88 13.82 8.01
N ASP A 85 33.68 14.50 6.87
CA ASP A 85 32.30 14.78 6.39
C ASP A 85 31.94 14.15 5.04
N SER A 86 32.32 12.90 4.82
CA SER A 86 31.79 12.11 3.69
C SER A 86 31.12 10.84 4.20
N PHE A 87 29.82 10.92 4.49
CA PHE A 87 28.99 9.79 4.94
C PHE A 87 29.04 8.54 4.03
N PHE A 88 29.57 8.65 2.81
CA PHE A 88 29.81 7.53 1.88
C PHE A 88 31.14 7.69 1.14
N PRO A 89 32.27 7.17 1.69
CA PRO A 89 33.53 7.16 0.96
C PRO A 89 33.40 6.37 -0.36
N SER A 90 33.78 6.96 -1.49
CA SER A 90 33.68 6.30 -2.80
C SER A 90 34.43 4.96 -2.89
N ALA A 91 35.49 4.79 -2.08
CA ALA A 91 36.25 3.56 -1.95
C ALA A 91 35.48 2.42 -1.24
N THR A 92 34.61 2.73 -0.28
CA THR A 92 33.79 1.70 0.38
C THR A 92 32.64 1.26 -0.52
N LEU A 93 32.10 2.18 -1.33
CA LEU A 93 31.09 1.87 -2.34
C LEU A 93 31.64 0.93 -3.43
N SER A 94 32.85 1.20 -3.94
CA SER A 94 33.46 0.32 -4.94
C SER A 94 33.81 -1.06 -4.37
N GLN A 95 34.31 -1.12 -3.13
CA GLN A 95 34.57 -2.39 -2.47
C GLN A 95 33.28 -3.19 -2.23
N ALA A 96 32.19 -2.52 -1.84
CA ALA A 96 30.89 -3.15 -1.65
C ALA A 96 30.30 -3.70 -2.97
N THR A 97 30.42 -2.98 -4.09
CA THR A 97 29.94 -3.48 -5.40
C THR A 97 30.72 -4.70 -5.86
N HIS A 98 32.05 -4.72 -5.66
CA HIS A 98 32.87 -5.90 -5.94
C HIS A 98 32.46 -7.12 -5.10
N LEU A 99 32.18 -6.94 -3.79
CA LEU A 99 31.71 -8.03 -2.93
C LEU A 99 30.32 -8.57 -3.34
N ILE A 100 29.43 -7.70 -3.81
CA ILE A 100 28.11 -8.09 -4.34
C ILE A 100 28.27 -8.90 -5.63
N ASP A 101 29.20 -8.51 -6.50
CA ASP A 101 29.48 -9.19 -7.76
C ASP A 101 30.10 -10.58 -7.57
N ASP A 102 30.92 -10.75 -6.54
CA ASP A 102 31.56 -12.03 -6.19
C ASP A 102 30.63 -12.99 -5.43
N SER A 103 29.43 -12.53 -5.05
CA SER A 103 28.43 -13.37 -4.41
C SER A 103 27.87 -14.43 -5.37
N ILE A 104 27.37 -15.54 -4.81
CA ILE A 104 26.70 -16.61 -5.58
C ILE A 104 25.55 -16.06 -6.46
N PRO A 105 24.64 -15.18 -5.97
CA PRO A 105 23.60 -14.62 -6.83
C PRO A 105 24.14 -13.67 -7.90
N GLY A 106 25.21 -12.91 -7.62
CA GLY A 106 25.88 -12.05 -8.61
C GLY A 106 26.46 -12.84 -9.79
N ARG A 107 27.11 -13.97 -9.50
CA ARG A 107 27.63 -14.88 -10.55
C ARG A 107 26.51 -15.51 -11.39
N LEU A 108 25.40 -15.90 -10.77
CA LEU A 108 24.23 -16.44 -11.49
C LEU A 108 23.60 -15.38 -12.41
N ALA A 109 23.45 -14.15 -11.93
CA ALA A 109 22.95 -13.04 -12.74
C ALA A 109 23.83 -12.79 -13.98
N ARG A 110 25.16 -12.77 -13.82
CA ARG A 110 26.11 -12.63 -14.95
C ARG A 110 26.02 -13.78 -15.94
N ARG A 111 25.85 -15.02 -15.45
CA ARG A 111 25.64 -16.20 -16.31
C ARG A 111 24.34 -16.12 -17.12
N LEU A 112 23.27 -15.62 -16.52
CA LEU A 112 21.99 -15.42 -17.22
C LEU A 112 22.09 -14.33 -18.29
N VAL A 113 22.76 -13.22 -17.99
CA VAL A 113 22.98 -12.13 -18.96
C VAL A 113 23.88 -12.57 -20.13
N SER A 114 24.91 -13.39 -19.85
CA SER A 114 25.83 -13.90 -20.88
C SER A 114 25.27 -15.10 -21.67
N SER A 115 24.23 -15.77 -21.16
CA SER A 115 23.51 -16.75 -21.95
C SER A 115 22.75 -16.00 -23.05
N ASN A 116 23.22 -16.09 -24.30
CA ASN A 116 22.69 -15.42 -25.49
C ASN A 116 21.28 -15.92 -25.90
N LEU A 117 20.49 -16.42 -24.93
CA LEU A 117 19.19 -17.02 -25.11
C LEU A 117 18.08 -15.97 -25.22
N VAL A 118 18.28 -14.79 -24.62
CA VAL A 118 17.32 -13.68 -24.63
C VAL A 118 18.07 -12.39 -24.96
N PRO A 119 17.60 -11.55 -25.89
CA PRO A 119 18.23 -10.27 -26.18
C PRO A 119 18.19 -9.37 -24.93
N LEU A 120 19.34 -8.76 -24.61
CA LEU A 120 19.52 -7.88 -23.45
C LEU A 120 18.39 -6.85 -23.21
N PRO A 121 17.88 -6.11 -24.22
CA PRO A 121 16.81 -5.13 -23.97
C PRO A 121 15.50 -5.78 -23.48
N VAL A 122 15.17 -6.97 -23.97
CA VAL A 122 13.97 -7.71 -23.52
C VAL A 122 14.16 -8.21 -22.10
N LEU A 123 15.36 -8.71 -21.78
CA LEU A 123 15.70 -9.15 -20.42
C LEU A 123 15.58 -7.99 -19.41
N VAL A 124 16.16 -6.82 -19.73
CA VAL A 124 16.10 -5.63 -18.88
C VAL A 124 14.67 -5.12 -18.73
N ALA A 125 13.92 -5.01 -19.82
CA ALA A 125 12.51 -4.60 -19.77
C ALA A 125 11.66 -5.57 -18.92
N GLY A 126 11.89 -6.88 -19.06
CA GLY A 126 11.24 -7.90 -18.24
C GLY A 126 11.58 -7.78 -16.76
N CYS A 127 12.84 -7.52 -16.41
CA CYS A 127 13.27 -7.30 -15.02
C CYS A 127 12.65 -6.03 -14.42
N LEU A 128 12.60 -4.94 -15.18
CA LEU A 128 11.95 -3.69 -14.75
C LEU A 128 10.44 -3.88 -14.57
N ALA A 129 9.78 -4.60 -15.48
CA ALA A 129 8.36 -4.93 -15.36
C ALA A 129 8.09 -5.83 -14.13
N ALA A 130 8.94 -6.83 -13.88
CA ALA A 130 8.86 -7.70 -12.72
C ALA A 130 9.05 -6.91 -11.41
N ALA A 131 10.09 -6.07 -11.34
CA ALA A 131 10.33 -5.19 -10.20
C ALA A 131 9.13 -4.26 -9.96
N TYR A 132 8.61 -3.62 -11.01
CA TYR A 132 7.42 -2.77 -10.92
C TYR A 132 6.19 -3.56 -10.43
N ALA A 133 5.96 -4.77 -10.94
CA ALA A 133 4.86 -5.62 -10.51
C ALA A 133 4.94 -5.99 -9.01
N THR A 134 6.14 -6.15 -8.44
CA THR A 134 6.29 -6.38 -6.99
C THR A 134 5.91 -5.17 -6.14
N LEU A 135 6.02 -3.95 -6.68
CA LEU A 135 5.66 -2.69 -6.02
C LEU A 135 4.16 -2.37 -6.06
N LEU A 136 3.39 -3.06 -6.90
CA LEU A 136 1.94 -2.92 -6.96
C LEU A 136 1.29 -3.51 -5.71
N ARG A 137 0.38 -2.74 -5.10
CA ARG A 137 -0.30 -3.12 -3.85
C ARG A 137 -1.43 -4.11 -4.15
N THR A 138 -1.46 -5.21 -3.40
CA THR A 138 -2.46 -6.28 -3.60
C THR A 138 -3.75 -6.11 -2.81
N HIS A 139 -3.75 -5.23 -1.82
CA HIS A 139 -4.88 -5.02 -0.93
C HIS A 139 -5.25 -3.55 -0.84
N THR A 140 -6.54 -3.29 -1.02
CA THR A 140 -7.16 -1.98 -0.82
C THR A 140 -7.81 -1.94 0.56
N THR A 141 -7.52 -0.87 1.28
CA THR A 141 -8.09 -0.59 2.60
C THR A 141 -8.56 0.85 2.62
N GLU A 142 -9.80 1.06 3.00
CA GLU A 142 -10.40 2.38 3.06
C GLU A 142 -11.10 2.52 4.41
N SER A 143 -10.93 3.66 5.06
CA SER A 143 -11.45 3.94 6.38
C SER A 143 -12.16 5.28 6.43
N LEU A 144 -13.23 5.31 7.22
CA LEU A 144 -14.02 6.48 7.53
C LEU A 144 -14.00 6.66 9.04
N LEU A 145 -13.33 7.70 9.51
CA LEU A 145 -13.30 8.07 10.92
C LEU A 145 -14.29 9.22 11.12
N VAL A 146 -15.23 9.05 12.03
CA VAL A 146 -16.22 10.06 12.40
C VAL A 146 -15.91 10.53 13.82
N LEU A 147 -15.70 11.84 13.94
CA LEU A 147 -15.37 12.52 15.19
C LEU A 147 -16.50 13.49 15.50
N ARG A 148 -17.26 13.20 16.56
CA ARG A 148 -18.42 14.01 16.96
C ARG A 148 -17.99 15.44 17.28
N GLY A 149 -18.71 16.41 16.69
CA GLY A 149 -18.43 17.84 16.86
C GLY A 149 -17.17 18.34 16.16
N LEU A 150 -16.39 17.46 15.52
CA LEU A 150 -15.17 17.84 14.80
C LEU A 150 -15.34 17.65 13.31
N GLY A 151 -15.68 16.44 12.86
CA GLY A 151 -15.95 16.17 11.45
C GLY A 151 -15.72 14.72 11.05
N ILE A 152 -15.58 14.53 9.75
CA ILE A 152 -15.35 13.23 9.12
C ILE A 152 -13.97 13.21 8.46
N GLN A 153 -13.21 12.15 8.69
CA GLN A 153 -11.97 11.89 7.98
C GLN A 153 -12.12 10.64 7.11
N THR A 154 -11.94 10.82 5.81
CA THR A 154 -11.84 9.72 4.85
C THR A 154 -10.37 9.39 4.63
N SER A 155 -10.05 8.11 4.58
CA SER A 155 -8.69 7.62 4.34
C SER A 155 -8.75 6.46 3.35
N SER A 156 -8.07 6.59 2.22
CA SER A 156 -8.05 5.57 1.17
C SER A 156 -6.62 5.18 0.84
N THR A 157 -6.38 3.88 0.74
CA THR A 157 -5.09 3.32 0.37
C THR A 157 -4.87 3.38 -1.13
N SER A 158 -3.77 4.00 -1.54
CA SER A 158 -3.35 4.06 -2.94
C SER A 158 -2.92 2.68 -3.48
N GLY A 159 -3.06 2.47 -4.80
CA GLY A 159 -2.80 1.20 -5.50
C GLY A 159 -1.33 0.76 -5.56
N SER A 160 -0.39 1.59 -5.11
CA SER A 160 1.04 1.27 -5.04
C SER A 160 1.54 1.31 -3.59
N TYR A 161 2.57 0.52 -3.27
CA TYR A 161 3.25 0.61 -1.98
C TYR A 161 4.04 1.91 -1.80
N LEU A 162 4.45 2.54 -2.90
CA LEU A 162 5.21 3.80 -2.88
C LEU A 162 4.34 5.04 -2.67
N SER A 163 3.04 4.93 -2.93
CA SER A 163 2.11 6.05 -2.82
C SER A 163 1.48 6.07 -1.42
N ALA A 164 1.51 7.26 -0.80
CA ALA A 164 0.89 7.51 0.48
C ALA A 164 -0.63 7.30 0.41
N ALA A 165 -1.25 6.98 1.55
CA ALA A 165 -2.69 6.94 1.64
C ALA A 165 -3.27 8.37 1.48
N ALA A 166 -4.33 8.50 0.69
CA ALA A 166 -5.05 9.76 0.56
C ALA A 166 -5.94 9.95 1.80
N THR A 167 -5.67 10.98 2.59
CA THR A 167 -6.47 11.34 3.77
C THR A 167 -7.12 12.70 3.57
N ARG A 168 -8.43 12.80 3.72
CA ARG A 168 -9.19 14.05 3.61
C ARG A 168 -10.06 14.23 4.84
N PHE A 169 -9.89 15.35 5.52
CA PHE A 169 -10.71 15.75 6.66
C PHE A 169 -11.75 16.79 6.22
N ILE A 170 -12.98 16.60 6.68
CA ILE A 170 -14.15 17.42 6.37
C ILE A 170 -14.75 17.87 7.70
N PRO A 171 -14.63 19.16 8.07
CA PRO A 171 -15.20 19.70 9.30
C PRO A 171 -16.73 19.55 9.34
N THR A 172 -17.30 19.33 10.52
CA THR A 172 -18.76 19.18 10.71
C THR A 172 -19.55 20.37 10.17
N GLU A 173 -19.02 21.58 10.34
CA GLU A 173 -19.65 22.83 9.87
C GLU A 173 -19.87 22.85 8.36
N LYS A 174 -19.01 22.18 7.60
CA LYS A 174 -19.10 22.11 6.14
C LYS A 174 -19.97 20.96 5.65
N ILE A 175 -20.43 20.07 6.54
CA ILE A 175 -21.22 18.90 6.14
C ILE A 175 -22.69 19.31 6.09
N GLN A 176 -23.27 19.35 4.90
CA GLN A 176 -24.70 19.59 4.74
C GLN A 176 -25.49 18.33 5.05
N ASP A 177 -25.15 17.22 4.37
CA ASP A 177 -25.76 15.92 4.62
C ASP A 177 -24.88 14.76 4.13
N VAL A 178 -25.17 13.57 4.62
CA VAL A 178 -24.59 12.30 4.16
C VAL A 178 -25.69 11.46 3.54
N LEU A 179 -25.54 11.12 2.26
CA LEU A 179 -26.53 10.40 1.48
C LEU A 179 -25.98 9.06 0.99
N VAL A 180 -26.89 8.10 0.82
CA VAL A 180 -26.62 6.85 0.10
C VAL A 180 -27.19 7.00 -1.30
N ASN A 181 -26.34 6.86 -2.32
CA ASN A 181 -26.78 6.89 -3.70
C ASN A 181 -26.55 5.55 -4.40
N GLU A 182 -27.34 5.33 -5.45
CA GLU A 182 -27.24 4.17 -6.34
C GLU A 182 -26.71 4.62 -7.70
N ALA A 183 -25.79 3.86 -8.28
CA ALA A 183 -25.30 4.08 -9.64
C ALA A 183 -25.19 2.76 -10.41
N PHE A 184 -25.38 2.86 -11.72
CA PHE A 184 -25.17 1.74 -12.64
C PHE A 184 -23.70 1.70 -13.06
N LYS A 185 -23.02 0.58 -12.83
CA LYS A 185 -21.68 0.31 -13.34
C LYS A 185 -21.76 -0.91 -14.27
N GLY A 186 -21.83 -0.66 -15.57
CA GLY A 186 -22.13 -1.71 -16.55
C GLY A 186 -23.55 -2.24 -16.34
N PHE A 187 -23.68 -3.52 -15.94
CA PHE A 187 -24.96 -4.17 -15.64
C PHE A 187 -25.20 -4.40 -14.14
N GLU A 188 -24.34 -3.86 -13.27
CA GLU A 188 -24.45 -4.01 -11.81
C GLU A 188 -24.90 -2.69 -11.18
N VAL A 189 -25.90 -2.75 -10.29
CA VAL A 189 -26.28 -1.62 -9.44
C VAL A 189 -25.35 -1.58 -8.23
N ARG A 190 -24.65 -0.47 -8.06
CA ARG A 190 -23.71 -0.26 -6.95
C ARG A 190 -24.18 0.87 -6.05
N TYR A 191 -24.05 0.64 -4.76
CA TYR A 191 -24.38 1.60 -3.71
C TYR A 191 -23.10 2.29 -3.27
N TYR A 192 -23.17 3.61 -3.11
CA TYR A 192 -22.06 4.40 -2.62
C TYR A 192 -22.55 5.46 -1.65
N LEU A 193 -21.71 5.77 -0.67
CA LEU A 193 -21.98 6.78 0.34
C LEU A 193 -21.34 8.08 -0.12
N VAL A 194 -22.09 9.18 -0.10
CA VAL A 194 -21.59 10.51 -0.46
C VAL A 194 -21.79 11.48 0.70
N VAL A 195 -20.82 12.37 0.89
CA VAL A 195 -20.92 13.51 1.80
C VAL A 195 -21.05 14.76 0.95
N ILE A 196 -22.12 15.52 1.18
CA ILE A 196 -22.33 16.83 0.56
C ILE A 196 -21.59 17.85 1.43
N VAL A 197 -20.62 18.53 0.82
CA VAL A 197 -19.78 19.52 1.48
C VAL A 197 -20.13 20.91 0.96
N GLU A 198 -20.38 21.85 1.87
CA GLU A 198 -20.62 23.25 1.53
C GLU A 198 -19.37 23.89 0.92
N GLY A 199 -19.54 24.54 -0.23
CA GLY A 199 -18.47 25.22 -0.95
C GLY A 199 -17.62 24.33 -1.87
N GLU A 200 -17.99 23.05 -2.05
CA GLU A 200 -17.41 22.16 -3.05
C GLU A 200 -18.45 21.81 -4.12
N GLU A 201 -18.11 21.95 -5.40
CA GLU A 201 -19.00 21.55 -6.51
C GLU A 201 -19.07 20.02 -6.67
N ASP A 202 -18.02 19.32 -6.24
CA ASP A 202 -17.89 17.87 -6.34
C ASP A 202 -18.37 17.16 -5.06
N LEU A 203 -19.15 16.09 -5.24
CA LEU A 203 -19.57 15.22 -4.14
C LEU A 203 -18.41 14.36 -3.63
N VAL A 204 -18.19 14.33 -2.32
CA VAL A 204 -17.16 13.48 -1.74
C VAL A 204 -17.68 12.05 -1.56
N VAL A 205 -17.21 11.14 -2.41
CA VAL A 205 -17.52 9.71 -2.30
C VAL A 205 -16.71 9.08 -1.18
N VAL A 206 -17.40 8.47 -0.23
CA VAL A 206 -16.81 7.64 0.82
C VAL A 206 -16.60 6.23 0.27
N PHE A 207 -15.37 5.73 0.41
CA PHE A 207 -14.91 4.43 -0.12
C PHE A 207 -14.88 4.34 -1.67
N PRO A 208 -14.05 5.18 -2.34
CA PRO A 208 -14.03 5.28 -3.80
C PRO A 208 -13.63 3.98 -4.51
N ASN A 209 -12.76 3.16 -3.92
CA ASN A 209 -12.25 1.96 -4.58
C ASN A 209 -13.05 0.70 -4.23
N LEU A 210 -13.52 0.57 -2.98
CA LEU A 210 -14.14 -0.66 -2.50
C LEU A 210 -15.61 -0.81 -2.87
N LEU A 211 -16.35 0.30 -3.03
CA LEU A 211 -17.77 0.35 -3.43
C LEU A 211 -18.59 -0.82 -2.85
N PRO A 212 -18.78 -0.86 -1.52
CA PRO A 212 -19.34 -2.01 -0.83
C PRO A 212 -20.84 -2.22 -1.12
N ARG A 213 -21.38 -3.40 -0.78
CA ARG A 213 -22.81 -3.72 -0.96
C ARG A 213 -23.71 -2.85 -0.06
N LYS A 214 -24.98 -2.68 -0.46
CA LYS A 214 -26.03 -1.92 0.24
C LYS A 214 -26.01 -2.08 1.76
N LYS A 215 -26.03 -3.32 2.27
CA LYS A 215 -26.06 -3.62 3.72
C LYS A 215 -24.92 -2.96 4.50
N ILE A 216 -23.72 -2.95 3.93
CA ILE A 216 -22.53 -2.34 4.54
C ILE A 216 -22.68 -0.80 4.51
N VAL A 217 -23.06 -0.25 3.35
CA VAL A 217 -23.27 1.20 3.18
C VAL A 217 -24.33 1.72 4.15
N GLU A 218 -25.46 1.04 4.28
CA GLU A 218 -26.53 1.41 5.22
C GLU A 218 -26.07 1.39 6.68
N THR A 219 -25.26 0.38 7.05
CA THR A 219 -24.72 0.27 8.41
C THR A 219 -23.78 1.44 8.72
N VAL A 220 -22.89 1.78 7.77
CA VAL A 220 -21.98 2.93 7.92
C VAL A 220 -22.77 4.23 7.95
N TRP A 221 -23.73 4.42 7.04
CA TRP A 221 -24.58 5.61 6.99
C TRP A 221 -25.33 5.86 8.30
N ARG A 222 -26.00 4.83 8.86
CA ARG A 222 -26.68 4.93 10.16
C ARG A 222 -25.72 5.31 11.28
N GLY A 223 -24.52 4.71 11.29
CA GLY A 223 -23.51 5.01 12.29
C GLY A 223 -22.93 6.42 12.17
N VAL A 224 -22.69 6.91 10.95
CA VAL A 224 -22.24 8.29 10.69
C VAL A 224 -23.31 9.29 11.12
N ARG A 225 -24.58 9.08 10.71
CA ARG A 225 -25.70 9.96 11.06
C ARG A 225 -25.88 10.04 12.58
N GLY A 226 -25.85 8.90 13.27
CA GLY A 226 -25.95 8.84 14.72
C GLY A 226 -24.80 9.55 15.44
N CYS A 227 -23.58 9.52 14.89
CA CYS A 227 -22.45 10.21 15.50
C CYS A 227 -22.40 11.72 15.23
N LEU A 228 -22.88 12.19 14.07
CA LEU A 228 -22.87 13.60 13.71
C LEU A 228 -24.05 14.37 14.34
N TRP A 229 -25.26 13.82 14.25
CA TRP A 229 -26.50 14.55 14.55
C TRP A 229 -27.21 14.10 15.83
N GLU A 230 -27.06 12.84 16.26
CA GLU A 230 -27.76 12.37 17.47
C GLU A 230 -26.92 12.65 18.71
N ALA A 231 -27.40 13.58 19.53
CA ALA A 231 -26.92 13.75 20.88
C ALA A 231 -27.40 12.59 21.77
N GLU A 232 -26.47 12.01 22.52
CA GLU A 232 -26.64 10.97 23.54
C GLU A 232 -27.98 11.07 24.30
N GLY A 233 -28.87 10.09 24.09
CA GLY A 233 -30.17 10.06 24.76
C GLY A 233 -31.10 8.86 24.47
N SER A 234 -30.75 7.94 23.56
CA SER A 234 -31.56 6.71 23.34
C SER A 234 -30.77 5.57 22.71
N TRP A 235 -29.64 5.20 23.33
CA TRP A 235 -29.05 3.87 23.13
C TRP A 235 -28.76 3.25 24.50
N GLY A 236 -29.83 3.05 25.27
CA GLY A 236 -29.88 1.94 26.21
C GLY A 236 -29.89 0.63 25.44
N TYR A 237 -28.78 0.30 24.78
CA TYR A 237 -28.55 -1.02 24.22
C TYR A 237 -27.36 -1.61 24.97
N ASN A 238 -27.75 -2.35 26.01
CA ASN A 238 -27.01 -3.31 26.80
C ASN A 238 -25.60 -3.60 26.26
N GLY A 239 -24.59 -3.15 27.00
CA GLY A 239 -23.21 -3.54 26.83
C GLY A 239 -23.05 -5.03 27.10
N ASN A 240 -23.38 -5.88 26.13
CA ASN A 240 -22.85 -7.23 26.00
C ASN A 240 -23.25 -7.82 24.65
N GLN A 241 -22.57 -7.41 23.58
CA GLN A 241 -22.52 -8.25 22.39
C GLN A 241 -21.07 -8.49 22.02
N ARG A 242 -20.53 -9.54 22.68
CA ARG A 242 -19.58 -10.46 22.07
C ARG A 242 -20.12 -10.85 20.69
N THR A 243 -19.79 -10.07 19.66
CA THR A 243 -19.80 -10.49 18.26
C THR A 243 -18.39 -10.92 17.84
N ASN A 244 -17.71 -11.62 18.74
CA ASN A 244 -16.71 -12.62 18.41
C ASN A 244 -17.25 -13.93 19.01
N ASP A 245 -17.18 -15.03 18.25
CA ASP A 245 -17.50 -16.43 18.64
C ASP A 245 -18.81 -17.07 18.15
N LYS A 246 -19.48 -16.55 17.10
CA LYS A 246 -20.62 -17.27 16.47
C LYS A 246 -20.48 -17.63 14.99
N TRP A 247 -19.24 -17.75 14.50
CA TRP A 247 -18.95 -18.32 13.17
C TRP A 247 -17.95 -19.50 13.21
N GLN A 248 -17.78 -20.14 14.37
CA GLN A 248 -17.15 -21.46 14.49
C GLN A 248 -17.98 -22.28 15.48
N GLY A 249 -18.76 -23.25 14.97
CA GLY A 249 -19.45 -24.22 15.81
C GLY A 249 -20.86 -24.59 15.34
N GLY A 250 -20.95 -25.70 14.59
CA GLY A 250 -22.15 -26.52 14.42
C GLY A 250 -22.95 -26.24 13.13
N GLY A 251 -23.10 -27.17 12.20
CA GLY A 251 -22.65 -28.55 12.14
C GLY A 251 -23.36 -29.27 11.00
N ALA A 252 -22.63 -30.17 10.33
CA ALA A 252 -23.02 -31.47 9.77
C ALA A 252 -21.92 -31.87 8.78
#